data_AF-R6C9Q7-F1
#
_entry.id   AF-R6C9Q7-F1
#
_cell.length_a   1.000
_cell.length_b   1.000
_cell.length_c   1.000
_cell.angle_alpha   90.00
_cell.angle_beta   90.00
_cell.angle_gamma   90.00
#
_symmetry.space_group_name_H-M   'P 1'
#
loop_
_entity.id
_entity.type
_entity.pdbx_description
1 polymer ?
#
loop_
_entity_poly.entity_id
_entity_poly.type
_entity_poly.pdbx_seq_one_letter_code
_entity_poly.pdbx_strand_id
1 'polypeptide(L)'
;MKKLTRIAAVLMILVMTFALVGCGDDSKALIGKWGMKYDMHDAVLEQMGDEFADFKSSLEVTIFFEFKEDGTMEMSVDNDEFAANYANWLEDFSDYAANYIYDSNPDYSKEDIDAVYSPNVKEYIKSMMEESVQPEDVTADMHQEGVWEAKNGKIFISDGDTVDKTSYDLYTISGDTLTFELPEGAEADGENVLPGMEYPLVFTKVK
;
A
#
# COMPACT_ATOMS: atom_id res chain seq x y z
N MET A 1 26.96 24.76 35.36
CA MET A 1 26.70 24.50 33.93
C MET A 1 28.00 24.19 33.16
N LYS A 2 28.70 23.07 33.46
CA LYS A 2 29.92 22.64 32.71
C LYS A 2 29.96 21.14 32.38
N LYS A 3 28.93 20.37 32.75
CA LYS A 3 28.85 18.92 32.49
C LYS A 3 27.85 18.54 31.38
N LEU A 4 26.86 19.39 31.08
CA LEU A 4 25.87 19.15 30.03
C LEU A 4 26.44 19.35 28.60
N THR A 5 27.44 20.22 28.44
CA THR A 5 28.05 20.52 27.14
C THR A 5 28.93 19.38 26.58
N ARG A 6 29.46 18.50 27.44
CA ARG A 6 30.28 17.36 27.00
C ARG A 6 29.45 16.16 26.53
N ILE A 7 28.22 16.00 27.04
CA ILE A 7 27.32 14.90 26.64
C ILE A 7 26.67 15.21 25.28
N ALA A 8 26.28 16.47 25.04
CA ALA A 8 25.73 16.89 23.75
C ALA A 8 26.74 16.77 22.59
N ALA A 9 28.02 17.08 22.83
CA ALA A 9 29.06 16.96 21.82
C ALA A 9 29.37 15.49 21.46
N VAL A 10 29.30 14.56 22.42
CA VAL A 10 29.50 13.12 22.17
C VAL A 10 28.31 12.53 21.43
N LEU A 11 27.08 12.96 21.73
CA LEU A 11 25.87 12.56 20.99
C LEU A 11 25.89 13.06 19.54
N MET A 12 26.32 14.29 19.28
CA MET A 12 26.47 14.79 17.89
C MET A 12 27.54 14.03 17.10
N ILE A 13 28.65 13.67 17.72
CA ILE A 13 29.69 12.86 17.07
C ILE A 13 29.19 11.44 16.80
N LEU A 14 28.40 10.86 17.72
CA LEU A 14 27.81 9.52 17.53
C LEU A 14 26.82 9.49 16.35
N VAL A 15 26.00 10.54 16.20
CA VAL A 15 25.08 10.70 15.07
C VAL A 15 25.83 10.92 13.75
N MET A 16 26.95 11.65 13.76
CA MET A 16 27.82 11.80 12.57
C MET A 16 28.61 10.53 12.23
N THR A 17 28.94 9.66 13.19
CA THR A 17 29.60 8.38 12.91
C THR A 17 28.64 7.31 12.36
N PHE A 18 27.32 7.47 12.54
CA PHE A 18 26.30 6.69 11.81
C PHE A 18 25.99 7.24 10.42
N ALA A 19 26.42 8.46 10.08
CA ALA A 19 26.41 8.94 8.69
C ALA A 19 27.58 8.38 7.85
N LEU A 20 28.46 7.58 8.46
CA LEU A 20 29.53 6.81 7.81
C LEU A 20 29.18 5.31 7.71
N VAL A 21 27.88 4.98 7.61
CA VAL A 21 27.46 3.61 7.27
C VAL A 21 28.12 3.23 5.95
N GLY A 22 28.93 2.17 6.05
CA GLY A 22 30.05 1.92 5.15
C GLY A 22 29.66 1.71 3.70
N CYS A 23 30.66 1.91 2.84
CA CYS A 23 30.80 1.23 1.54
C CYS A 23 30.93 -0.30 1.72
N GLY A 24 30.04 -0.92 2.49
CA GLY A 24 29.81 -2.35 2.52
C GLY A 24 28.56 -2.62 1.69
N ASP A 25 28.53 -3.76 1.03
CA ASP A 25 27.38 -4.25 0.26
C ASP A 25 26.20 -4.55 1.22
N ASP A 26 25.45 -3.50 1.57
CA ASP A 26 24.30 -3.50 2.46
C ASP A 26 23.04 -4.07 1.78
N SER A 27 23.12 -4.35 0.48
CA SER A 27 22.13 -5.08 -0.30
C SER A 27 21.72 -6.40 0.34
N LYS A 28 22.64 -7.07 1.05
CA LYS A 28 22.34 -8.32 1.75
C LYS A 28 21.32 -8.17 2.87
N ALA A 29 21.17 -6.98 3.45
CA ALA A 29 20.17 -6.72 4.47
C ALA A 29 18.75 -6.61 3.89
N LEU A 30 18.62 -6.28 2.59
CA LEU A 30 17.34 -6.26 1.87
C LEU A 30 16.78 -7.67 1.67
N ILE A 31 17.63 -8.69 1.56
CA ILE A 31 17.21 -10.07 1.28
C ILE A 31 16.18 -10.56 2.29
N GLY A 32 15.08 -11.12 1.80
CA GLY A 32 13.94 -11.60 2.58
C GLY A 32 12.65 -10.81 2.29
N LYS A 33 11.60 -11.14 3.04
CA LYS A 33 10.25 -10.62 2.84
C LYS A 33 9.97 -9.40 3.72
N TRP A 34 9.38 -8.37 3.13
CA TRP A 34 9.03 -7.10 3.75
C TRP A 34 7.57 -6.79 3.47
N GLY A 35 6.81 -6.40 4.49
CA GLY A 35 5.38 -6.12 4.38
C GLY A 35 5.06 -4.66 4.65
N MET A 36 4.10 -4.11 3.91
CA MET A 36 3.50 -2.79 4.13
C MET A 36 1.99 -2.93 4.13
N LYS A 37 1.34 -2.24 5.06
CA LYS A 37 -0.12 -2.07 5.05
C LYS A 37 -0.46 -0.76 4.37
N TYR A 38 -1.44 -0.80 3.48
CA TYR A 38 -1.92 0.34 2.74
C TYR A 38 -3.44 0.37 2.75
N ASP A 39 -4.04 1.55 2.95
CA ASP A 39 -5.48 1.74 2.87
C ASP A 39 -5.82 2.34 1.51
N MET A 40 -6.56 1.59 0.70
CA MET A 40 -7.00 1.97 -0.65
C MET A 40 -8.26 2.83 -0.64
N HIS A 41 -8.87 3.10 0.53
CA HIS A 41 -10.15 3.79 0.66
C HIS A 41 -10.22 5.09 -0.16
N ASP A 42 -9.25 5.98 0.01
CA ASP A 42 -9.27 7.29 -0.65
C ASP A 42 -9.13 7.15 -2.18
N ALA A 43 -8.26 6.26 -2.65
CA ALA A 43 -8.05 5.99 -4.07
C ALA A 43 -9.28 5.36 -4.74
N VAL A 44 -10.05 4.56 -4.00
CA VAL A 44 -11.32 3.99 -4.47
C VAL A 44 -12.41 5.06 -4.46
N LEU A 45 -12.51 5.87 -3.40
CA LEU A 45 -13.51 6.94 -3.33
C LEU A 45 -13.38 7.99 -4.43
N GLU A 46 -12.15 8.36 -4.80
CA GLU A 46 -11.91 9.30 -5.90
C GLU A 46 -12.53 8.80 -7.23
N GLN A 47 -12.56 7.49 -7.44
CA GLN A 47 -13.17 6.89 -8.63
C GLN A 47 -14.70 6.79 -8.53
N MET A 48 -15.25 6.70 -7.32
CA MET A 48 -16.68 6.52 -7.08
C MET A 48 -17.48 7.82 -7.17
N GLY A 49 -16.85 8.97 -6.92
CA GLY A 49 -17.46 10.29 -7.02
C GLY A 49 -17.84 10.92 -5.69
N ASP A 50 -18.14 12.22 -5.73
CA ASP A 50 -18.37 13.09 -4.55
C ASP A 50 -19.55 12.64 -3.68
N GLU A 51 -20.54 11.93 -4.25
CA GLU A 51 -21.69 11.40 -3.50
C GLU A 51 -21.29 10.35 -2.44
N PHE A 52 -20.10 9.75 -2.57
CA PHE A 52 -19.56 8.77 -1.63
C PHE A 52 -18.50 9.37 -0.70
N ALA A 53 -18.24 10.68 -0.74
CA ALA A 53 -17.20 11.32 0.06
C ALA A 53 -17.38 11.15 1.59
N ASP A 54 -18.61 10.91 2.05
CA ASP A 54 -18.93 10.68 3.46
C ASP A 54 -18.84 9.20 3.89
N PHE A 55 -18.59 8.28 2.96
CA PHE A 55 -18.26 6.89 3.29
C PHE A 55 -16.87 6.83 3.96
N LYS A 56 -16.70 5.93 4.95
CA LYS A 56 -15.50 5.90 5.82
C LYS A 56 -14.94 4.51 6.10
N SER A 57 -15.51 3.45 5.52
CA SER A 57 -14.97 2.10 5.77
C SER A 57 -13.64 1.94 5.05
N SER A 58 -12.64 1.46 5.79
CA SER A 58 -11.27 1.29 5.32
C SER A 58 -11.16 0.06 4.42
N LEU A 59 -10.37 0.16 3.36
CA LEU A 59 -10.09 -0.94 2.43
C LEU A 59 -8.59 -1.25 2.50
N GLU A 60 -8.21 -2.09 3.45
CA GLU A 60 -6.80 -2.36 3.75
C GLU A 60 -6.25 -3.50 2.89
N VAL A 61 -5.04 -3.31 2.39
CA VAL A 61 -4.25 -4.33 1.71
C VAL A 61 -2.87 -4.45 2.36
N THR A 62 -2.40 -5.69 2.54
CA THR A 62 -1.02 -5.95 2.96
C THR A 62 -0.22 -6.41 1.75
N ILE A 63 0.73 -5.59 1.33
CA ILE A 63 1.62 -5.86 0.19
C ILE A 63 2.95 -6.37 0.73
N PHE A 64 3.49 -7.40 0.10
CA PHE A 64 4.78 -7.97 0.41
C PHE A 64 5.75 -7.83 -0.75
N PHE A 65 6.98 -7.43 -0.43
CA PHE A 65 8.14 -7.48 -1.31
C PHE A 65 9.13 -8.52 -0.78
N GLU A 66 9.44 -9.53 -1.58
CA GLU A 66 10.48 -10.52 -1.27
C GLU A 66 11.69 -10.35 -2.18
N PHE A 67 12.81 -9.94 -1.61
CA PHE A 67 14.09 -9.82 -2.31
C PHE A 67 14.91 -11.10 -2.14
N LYS A 68 15.22 -11.80 -3.24
CA LYS A 68 15.91 -13.11 -3.24
C LYS A 68 17.41 -12.93 -3.49
N GLU A 69 18.24 -13.86 -2.99
CA GLU A 69 19.71 -13.76 -3.08
C GLU A 69 20.26 -13.76 -4.52
N ASP A 70 19.49 -14.33 -5.45
CA ASP A 70 19.86 -14.44 -6.87
C ASP A 70 19.57 -13.17 -7.67
N GLY A 71 19.05 -12.11 -7.03
CA GLY A 71 18.70 -10.85 -7.67
C GLY A 71 17.29 -10.83 -8.25
N THR A 72 16.47 -11.86 -8.01
CA THR A 72 15.03 -11.83 -8.34
C THR A 72 14.21 -11.26 -7.18
N MET A 73 13.05 -10.70 -7.50
CA MET A 73 12.09 -10.20 -6.51
C MET A 73 10.67 -10.66 -6.84
N GLU A 74 9.82 -10.60 -5.83
CA GLU A 74 8.40 -10.90 -5.95
C GLU A 74 7.59 -9.90 -5.11
N MET A 75 6.60 -9.28 -5.75
CA MET A 75 5.53 -8.53 -5.10
C MET A 75 4.29 -9.43 -5.02
N SER A 76 3.69 -9.49 -3.84
CA SER A 76 2.47 -10.27 -3.59
C SER A 76 1.58 -9.56 -2.57
N VAL A 77 0.32 -9.99 -2.48
CA VAL A 77 -0.65 -9.47 -1.51
C VAL A 77 -1.09 -10.59 -0.57
N ASP A 78 -1.36 -10.25 0.69
CA ASP A 78 -2.06 -11.16 1.60
C ASP A 78 -3.53 -11.31 1.18
N ASN A 79 -3.82 -12.31 0.34
CA ASN A 79 -5.16 -12.52 -0.19
C ASN A 79 -6.19 -12.86 0.91
N ASP A 80 -5.80 -13.64 1.91
CA ASP A 80 -6.74 -14.01 2.98
C ASP A 80 -7.10 -12.80 3.85
N GLU A 81 -6.11 -11.96 4.18
CA GLU A 81 -6.35 -10.69 4.90
C GLU A 81 -7.19 -9.73 4.05
N PHE A 82 -6.85 -9.57 2.77
CA PHE A 82 -7.58 -8.69 1.85
C PHE A 82 -9.03 -9.15 1.65
N ALA A 83 -9.28 -10.44 1.37
CA ALA A 83 -10.63 -10.96 1.18
C ALA A 83 -11.50 -10.78 2.43
N ALA A 84 -10.93 -10.97 3.62
CA ALA A 84 -11.63 -10.72 4.88
C ALA A 84 -11.94 -9.23 5.09
N ASN A 85 -10.99 -8.33 4.80
CA ASN A 85 -11.20 -6.89 4.87
C ASN A 85 -12.26 -6.43 3.84
N TYR A 86 -12.13 -6.85 2.58
CA TYR A 86 -13.05 -6.54 1.48
C TYR A 86 -14.49 -6.97 1.79
N ALA A 87 -14.69 -8.16 2.37
CA ALA A 87 -16.04 -8.61 2.75
C ALA A 87 -16.71 -7.69 3.79
N ASN A 88 -15.94 -7.15 4.74
CA ASN A 88 -16.46 -6.18 5.71
C ASN A 88 -16.71 -4.82 5.06
N TRP A 89 -15.75 -4.35 4.25
CA TRP A 89 -15.86 -3.12 3.49
C TRP A 89 -17.09 -3.12 2.58
N LEU A 90 -17.35 -4.24 1.89
CA LEU A 90 -18.47 -4.39 0.98
C LEU A 90 -19.81 -4.39 1.73
N GLU A 91 -19.86 -4.97 2.92
CA GLU A 91 -21.05 -4.93 3.77
C GLU A 91 -21.38 -3.48 4.14
N ASP A 92 -20.39 -2.74 4.65
CA ASP A 92 -20.51 -1.34 5.03
C ASP A 92 -20.89 -0.45 3.83
N PHE A 93 -20.25 -0.70 2.67
CA PHE A 93 -20.52 0.03 1.44
C PHE A 93 -21.94 -0.22 0.96
N SER A 94 -22.39 -1.47 0.96
CA SER A 94 -23.75 -1.83 0.53
C SER A 94 -24.81 -1.18 1.43
N ASP A 95 -24.56 -1.10 2.74
CA ASP A 95 -25.42 -0.37 3.67
C ASP A 95 -25.45 1.13 3.38
N TYR A 96 -24.28 1.74 3.18
CA TYR A 96 -24.18 3.17 2.87
C TYR A 96 -24.91 3.51 1.56
N ALA A 97 -24.62 2.76 0.49
CA ALA A 97 -25.19 2.99 -0.83
C ALA A 97 -26.71 2.74 -0.86
N ALA A 98 -27.21 1.75 -0.11
CA ALA A 98 -28.65 1.53 0.03
C ALA A 98 -29.34 2.72 0.72
N ASN A 99 -28.75 3.23 1.82
CA ASN A 99 -29.28 4.41 2.50
C ASN A 99 -29.28 5.65 1.60
N TYR A 100 -28.21 5.85 0.81
CA TYR A 100 -28.16 6.92 -0.17
C TYR A 100 -29.30 6.84 -1.19
N ILE A 101 -29.61 5.64 -1.69
CA ILE A 101 -30.74 5.42 -2.61
C ILE A 101 -32.08 5.74 -1.94
N TYR A 102 -32.29 5.29 -0.70
CA TYR A 102 -33.53 5.60 0.04
C TYR A 102 -33.69 7.11 0.27
N ASP A 103 -32.63 7.78 0.73
CA ASP A 103 -32.65 9.21 1.04
C ASP A 103 -32.81 10.07 -0.23
N SER A 104 -32.30 9.59 -1.37
CA SER A 104 -32.46 10.23 -2.68
C SER A 104 -33.86 10.06 -3.28
N ASN A 105 -34.71 9.19 -2.71
CA ASN A 105 -36.05 8.89 -3.21
C ASN A 105 -37.13 9.11 -2.12
N PRO A 106 -37.25 10.32 -1.54
CA PRO A 106 -38.10 10.57 -0.37
C PRO A 106 -39.62 10.44 -0.66
N ASP A 107 -40.02 10.44 -1.93
CA ASP A 107 -41.42 10.30 -2.35
C ASP A 107 -41.91 8.85 -2.30
N TYR A 108 -41.01 7.88 -2.17
CA TYR A 108 -41.32 6.45 -2.15
C TYR A 108 -41.04 5.84 -0.77
N SER A 109 -41.82 4.83 -0.39
CA SER A 109 -41.49 4.06 0.80
C SER A 109 -40.28 3.16 0.54
N LYS A 110 -39.52 2.84 1.59
CA LYS A 110 -38.43 1.86 1.50
C LYS A 110 -38.89 0.52 0.91
N GLU A 111 -40.10 0.08 1.25
CA GLU A 111 -40.68 -1.17 0.73
C GLU A 111 -40.94 -1.10 -0.78
N ASP A 112 -41.43 0.05 -1.28
CA ASP A 112 -41.65 0.26 -2.71
C ASP A 112 -40.32 0.28 -3.49
N ILE A 113 -39.28 0.89 -2.91
CA ILE A 113 -37.93 0.90 -3.50
C ILE A 113 -37.35 -0.52 -3.50
N ASP A 114 -37.38 -1.22 -2.36
CA ASP A 114 -36.89 -2.59 -2.26
C ASP A 114 -37.62 -3.54 -3.21
N ALA A 115 -38.90 -3.32 -3.51
CA ALA A 115 -39.64 -4.12 -4.48
C ALA A 115 -39.08 -4.03 -5.92
N VAL A 116 -38.32 -2.97 -6.26
CA VAL A 116 -37.65 -2.80 -7.55
C VAL A 116 -36.33 -3.58 -7.61
N TYR A 117 -35.67 -3.78 -6.47
CA TYR A 117 -34.35 -4.40 -6.36
C TYR A 117 -34.45 -5.73 -5.62
N SER A 118 -34.30 -6.85 -6.32
CA SER A 118 -34.41 -8.17 -5.67
C SER A 118 -33.09 -8.58 -5.00
N PRO A 119 -33.10 -9.07 -3.74
CA PRO A 119 -34.24 -9.15 -2.81
C PRO A 119 -34.52 -7.85 -2.04
N ASN A 120 -33.55 -6.94 -1.97
CA ASN A 120 -33.67 -5.54 -1.56
C ASN A 120 -32.49 -4.75 -2.16
N VAL A 121 -32.47 -3.42 -2.00
CA VAL A 121 -31.40 -2.57 -2.55
C VAL A 121 -30.01 -2.99 -2.08
N LYS A 122 -29.83 -3.25 -0.79
CA LYS A 122 -28.52 -3.63 -0.21
C LYS A 122 -27.98 -4.91 -0.83
N GLU A 123 -28.79 -5.96 -0.81
CA GLU A 123 -28.40 -7.27 -1.34
C GLU A 123 -28.17 -7.22 -2.86
N TYR A 124 -28.93 -6.40 -3.57
CA TYR A 124 -28.71 -6.15 -4.99
C TYR A 124 -27.32 -5.53 -5.23
N ILE A 125 -26.97 -4.45 -4.51
CA ILE A 125 -25.65 -3.80 -4.62
C ILE A 125 -24.53 -4.77 -4.27
N LYS A 126 -24.68 -5.48 -3.15
CA LYS A 126 -23.71 -6.47 -2.69
C LYS A 126 -23.46 -7.53 -3.76
N SER A 127 -24.53 -8.13 -4.29
CA SER A 127 -24.41 -9.17 -5.32
C SER A 127 -23.76 -8.67 -6.62
N MET A 128 -24.06 -7.44 -7.03
CA MET A 128 -23.44 -6.81 -8.20
C MET A 128 -21.93 -6.60 -7.99
N MET A 129 -21.53 -6.14 -6.81
CA MET A 129 -20.12 -5.93 -6.47
C MET A 129 -19.37 -7.26 -6.32
N GLU A 130 -19.97 -8.26 -5.67
CA GLU A 130 -19.40 -9.61 -5.60
C GLU A 130 -19.22 -10.18 -7.01
N GLU A 131 -20.20 -10.04 -7.92
CA GLU A 131 -20.05 -10.53 -9.30
C GLU A 131 -18.96 -9.78 -10.09
N SER A 132 -18.74 -8.50 -9.79
CA SER A 132 -17.80 -7.65 -10.53
C SER A 132 -16.36 -7.71 -10.01
N VAL A 133 -16.18 -7.97 -8.71
CA VAL A 133 -14.89 -7.89 -8.03
C VAL A 133 -14.71 -9.12 -7.16
N GLN A 134 -13.78 -9.98 -7.57
CA GLN A 134 -13.31 -11.13 -6.80
C GLN A 134 -11.96 -10.77 -6.18
N PRO A 135 -11.79 -10.89 -4.84
CA PRO A 135 -10.52 -10.58 -4.18
C PRO A 135 -9.32 -11.33 -4.76
N GLU A 136 -9.51 -12.58 -5.18
CA GLU A 136 -8.47 -13.40 -5.77
C GLU A 136 -7.97 -12.84 -7.10
N ASP A 137 -8.88 -12.28 -7.92
CA ASP A 137 -8.52 -11.67 -9.20
C ASP A 137 -7.75 -10.36 -8.97
N VAL A 138 -8.20 -9.54 -8.00
CA VAL A 138 -7.52 -8.29 -7.62
C VAL A 138 -6.11 -8.57 -7.10
N THR A 139 -5.95 -9.54 -6.21
CA THR A 139 -4.63 -9.87 -5.66
C THR A 139 -3.72 -10.56 -6.66
N ALA A 140 -4.28 -11.33 -7.61
CA ALA A 140 -3.53 -11.90 -8.72
C ALA A 140 -3.02 -10.82 -9.69
N ASP A 141 -3.84 -9.81 -9.99
CA ASP A 141 -3.43 -8.68 -10.84
C ASP A 141 -2.33 -7.82 -10.19
N MET A 142 -2.26 -7.81 -8.86
CA MET A 142 -1.19 -7.16 -8.10
C MET A 142 0.07 -8.03 -7.90
N HIS A 143 0.05 -9.29 -8.33
CA HIS A 143 1.24 -10.15 -8.27
C HIS A 143 2.23 -9.73 -9.36
N GLN A 144 3.49 -9.56 -8.98
CA GLN A 144 4.54 -9.18 -9.91
C GLN A 144 5.83 -9.91 -9.57
N GLU A 145 6.47 -10.49 -10.59
CA GLU A 145 7.84 -10.97 -10.49
C GLU A 145 8.76 -9.97 -11.19
N GLY A 146 10.01 -9.93 -10.74
CA GLY A 146 10.98 -9.02 -11.33
C GLY A 146 12.41 -9.30 -10.90
N VAL A 147 13.28 -8.34 -11.22
CA VAL A 147 14.68 -8.34 -10.80
C VAL A 147 15.00 -7.08 -10.02
N TRP A 148 15.99 -7.19 -9.14
CA TRP A 148 16.45 -6.07 -8.34
C TRP A 148 17.97 -6.05 -8.22
N GLU A 149 18.49 -4.85 -8.02
CA GLU A 149 19.87 -4.65 -7.58
C GLU A 149 19.91 -3.51 -6.56
N ALA A 150 20.85 -3.58 -5.62
CA ALA A 150 21.07 -2.50 -4.68
C ALA A 150 22.56 -2.16 -4.57
N LYS A 151 22.86 -0.85 -4.53
CA LYS A 151 24.23 -0.37 -4.40
C LYS A 151 24.27 1.06 -3.87
N ASN A 152 25.10 1.29 -2.85
CA ASN A 152 25.35 2.62 -2.28
C ASN A 152 24.04 3.31 -1.81
N GLY A 153 23.15 2.58 -1.13
CA GLY A 153 21.87 3.12 -0.64
C GLY A 153 20.83 3.39 -1.73
N LYS A 154 21.02 2.84 -2.94
CA LYS A 154 20.07 2.92 -4.06
C LYS A 154 19.55 1.54 -4.40
N ILE A 155 18.25 1.41 -4.61
CA ILE A 155 17.61 0.19 -5.07
C ILE A 155 17.03 0.41 -6.47
N PHE A 156 17.26 -0.55 -7.35
CA PHE A 156 16.78 -0.58 -8.72
C PHE A 156 15.86 -1.79 -8.82
N ILE A 157 14.60 -1.59 -9.20
CA ILE A 157 13.60 -2.64 -9.36
C ILE A 157 13.08 -2.58 -10.80
N SER A 158 12.84 -3.74 -11.40
CA SER A 158 12.28 -3.88 -12.74
C SER A 158 11.41 -5.12 -12.79
N ASP A 159 10.31 -5.04 -13.52
CA ASP A 159 9.40 -6.15 -13.82
C ASP A 159 9.88 -7.00 -15.02
N GLY A 160 10.95 -6.58 -15.69
CA GLY A 160 11.62 -7.33 -16.74
C GLY A 160 12.80 -8.18 -16.24
N ASP A 161 13.61 -8.68 -17.19
CA ASP A 161 14.79 -9.51 -16.88
C ASP A 161 16.02 -8.70 -16.40
N THR A 162 15.99 -7.38 -16.56
CA THR A 162 17.12 -6.49 -16.24
C THR A 162 16.64 -5.19 -15.62
N VAL A 163 17.40 -4.68 -14.65
CA VAL A 163 17.13 -3.38 -14.03
C VAL A 163 17.59 -2.22 -14.92
N ASP A 164 16.77 -1.16 -15.00
CA ASP A 164 17.21 0.14 -15.49
C ASP A 164 18.07 0.82 -14.43
N LYS A 165 19.28 1.24 -14.78
CA LYS A 165 20.20 1.93 -13.84
C LYS A 165 19.90 3.42 -13.68
N THR A 166 18.90 3.94 -14.39
CA THR A 166 18.50 5.34 -14.34
C THR A 166 17.25 5.58 -13.48
N SER A 167 16.43 4.55 -13.27
CA SER A 167 15.30 4.56 -12.34
C SER A 167 15.69 3.87 -11.03
N TYR A 168 15.59 4.58 -9.91
CA TYR A 168 15.96 4.05 -8.60
C TYR A 168 15.30 4.82 -7.47
N ASP A 169 15.08 4.11 -6.37
CA ASP A 169 14.75 4.71 -5.08
C ASP A 169 15.97 4.73 -4.17
N LEU A 170 15.96 5.65 -3.22
CA LEU A 170 16.86 5.60 -2.08
C LEU A 170 16.27 4.63 -1.07
N TYR A 171 17.11 3.81 -0.43
CA TYR A 171 16.65 2.95 0.65
C TYR A 171 17.46 3.11 1.92
N THR A 172 16.80 2.91 3.06
CA THR A 172 17.44 2.79 4.37
C THR A 172 16.86 1.60 5.13
N ILE A 173 17.72 0.91 5.89
CA ILE A 173 17.30 -0.18 6.78
C ILE A 173 17.71 0.16 8.21
N SER A 174 16.74 0.10 9.12
CA SER A 174 16.92 0.30 10.56
C SER A 174 16.20 -0.80 11.33
N GLY A 175 16.95 -1.84 11.72
CA GLY A 175 16.39 -3.03 12.38
C GLY A 175 15.44 -3.78 11.44
N ASP A 176 14.19 -3.93 11.86
CA ASP A 176 13.13 -4.59 11.09
C ASP A 176 12.37 -3.60 10.18
N THR A 177 12.86 -2.37 9.98
CA THR A 177 12.22 -1.36 9.14
C THR A 177 13.05 -1.09 7.88
N LEU A 178 12.40 -1.16 6.72
CA LEU A 178 12.92 -0.74 5.42
C LEU A 178 12.14 0.48 4.96
N THR A 179 12.83 1.50 4.47
CA THR A 179 12.19 2.71 3.95
C THR A 179 12.71 2.99 2.55
N PHE A 180 11.80 3.24 1.60
CA PHE A 180 12.11 3.80 0.29
C PHE A 180 11.76 5.27 0.23
N GLU A 181 12.63 6.06 -0.40
CA GLU A 181 12.49 7.50 -0.61
C GLU A 181 12.82 7.85 -2.06
N LEU A 182 12.11 8.84 -2.61
CA LEU A 182 12.46 9.39 -3.91
C LEU A 182 13.81 10.11 -3.86
N PRO A 183 14.62 10.03 -4.93
CA PRO A 183 15.77 10.90 -5.10
C PRO A 183 15.38 12.38 -5.06
N GLU A 184 16.26 13.24 -4.54
CA GLU A 184 16.00 14.70 -4.49
C GLU A 184 15.70 15.26 -5.88
N GLY A 185 14.54 15.91 -6.02
CA GLY A 185 14.09 16.51 -7.29
C GLY A 185 13.45 15.53 -8.27
N ALA A 186 13.31 14.24 -7.91
CA ALA A 186 12.38 13.34 -8.58
C ALA A 186 10.95 13.64 -8.10
N GLU A 187 10.01 13.67 -9.04
CA GLU A 187 8.59 13.56 -8.71
C GLU A 187 8.24 12.07 -8.73
N ALA A 188 7.32 11.64 -7.86
CA ALA A 188 6.70 10.33 -8.02
C ALA A 188 6.15 10.30 -9.44
N ASP A 189 6.56 9.32 -10.25
CA ASP A 189 5.86 9.11 -11.50
C ASP A 189 4.39 8.83 -11.15
N GLY A 190 3.47 9.43 -11.91
CA GLY A 190 2.03 9.18 -11.72
C GLY A 190 1.64 7.71 -11.96
N GLU A 191 2.61 6.85 -12.27
CA GLU A 191 2.56 5.40 -12.39
C GLU A 191 3.21 4.73 -11.16
N ASN A 192 2.97 5.26 -9.95
CA ASN A 192 3.27 4.51 -8.72
C ASN A 192 2.74 3.07 -8.87
N VAL A 193 3.54 2.09 -8.44
CA VAL A 193 3.23 0.65 -8.51
C VAL A 193 1.80 0.35 -8.00
N LEU A 194 1.29 1.17 -7.08
CA LEU A 194 -0.12 1.22 -6.71
C LEU A 194 -0.62 2.67 -6.58
N PRO A 195 -1.84 2.96 -7.06
CA PRO A 195 -2.44 4.30 -6.98
C PRO A 195 -2.59 4.75 -5.53
N GLY A 196 -2.18 6.00 -5.26
CA GLY A 196 -2.27 6.66 -3.95
C GLY A 196 -1.17 6.31 -2.94
N MET A 197 -0.18 5.48 -3.28
CA MET A 197 0.99 5.30 -2.42
C MET A 197 1.89 6.55 -2.44
N GLU A 198 2.10 7.16 -1.28
CA GLU A 198 2.97 8.32 -1.13
C GLU A 198 4.30 7.94 -0.49
N TYR A 199 5.39 8.48 -1.04
CA TYR A 199 6.70 8.37 -0.40
C TYR A 199 6.77 9.19 0.90
N PRO A 200 7.49 8.72 1.94
CA PRO A 200 8.32 7.52 1.95
C PRO A 200 7.50 6.23 2.13
N LEU A 201 7.86 5.19 1.38
CA LEU A 201 7.26 3.86 1.56
C LEU A 201 7.97 3.15 2.71
N VAL A 202 7.20 2.66 3.69
CA VAL A 202 7.75 2.06 4.91
C VAL A 202 7.27 0.62 5.05
N PHE A 203 8.24 -0.29 5.07
CA PHE A 203 8.01 -1.73 5.17
C PHE A 203 8.57 -2.28 6.49
N THR A 204 7.96 -3.35 6.96
CA THR A 204 8.39 -4.11 8.13
C THR A 204 8.85 -5.50 7.72
N LYS A 205 9.96 -5.98 8.28
CA LYS A 205 10.48 -7.33 8.03
C LYS A 205 9.44 -8.37 8.46
N VAL A 206 9.10 -9.29 7.56
CA VAL A 206 8.25 -10.45 7.88
C VAL A 206 9.13 -11.54 8.49
N LYS A 207 8.66 -12.14 9.60
CA LYS A 207 9.41 -13.14 10.37
C LYS A 207 9.08 -14.56 9.95
#